data_AF-A0A5U7LU23-F1
#
_entry.id   AF-A0A5U7LU23-F1
#
_cell.length_a   1.000
_cell.length_b   1.000
_cell.length_c   1.000
_cell.angle_alpha   90.00
_cell.angle_beta   90.00
_cell.angle_gamma   90.00
#
_symmetry.space_group_name_H-M   'P 1'
#
loop_
_entity.id
_entity.type
_entity.pdbx_description
1 polymer ?
#
loop_
_entity_poly.entity_id
_entity_poly.type
_entity_poly.pdbx_seq_one_letter_code
_entity_poly.pdbx_strand_id
1 'polypeptide(L)'
;MLLGYHSDHPGTGGGTLYASSDTSLADDGVRVFVTSDGTRLVRETNGELYSSWAGAIGDWNGTTGTDNKAAIERLISASGASYRWVIDANNVGVSSIVIDNKDNWDGHVNGSLINISPKPAPGAVDRKDQDGGVLPTFKITNSDGWKLTGSFVDNRYREAFYVEHCNNFDLSCDTLEAGLMTI
;
A
#
# COMPACT_ATOMS: atom_id res chain seq x y z
N MET A 1 -8.84 -17.40 23.40
CA MET A 1 -7.67 -16.88 24.14
C MET A 1 -7.18 -15.66 23.41
N LEU A 2 -7.04 -14.54 24.12
CA LEU A 2 -6.50 -13.29 23.60
C LEU A 2 -4.98 -13.35 23.69
N LEU A 3 -4.28 -13.20 22.57
CA LEU A 3 -2.82 -13.15 22.54
C LEU A 3 -2.42 -11.73 22.13
N GLY A 4 -1.67 -11.04 22.99
CA GLY A 4 -1.01 -9.79 22.62
C GLY A 4 0.35 -10.07 21.99
N TYR A 5 0.67 -9.40 20.89
CA TYR A 5 2.00 -9.44 20.27
C TYR A 5 2.70 -8.08 20.42
N HIS A 6 3.97 -8.11 20.85
CA HIS A 6 4.86 -6.95 20.96
C HIS A 6 5.92 -7.06 19.87
N SER A 7 6.25 -5.94 19.20
CA SER A 7 7.37 -5.85 18.28
C SER A 7 8.34 -4.77 18.74
N ASP A 8 9.63 -5.09 18.70
CA ASP A 8 10.72 -4.17 19.08
C ASP A 8 11.09 -3.18 17.94
N HIS A 9 10.43 -3.27 16.79
CA HIS A 9 10.67 -2.39 15.64
C HIS A 9 9.57 -1.30 15.54
N PRO A 10 9.94 0.00 15.46
CA PRO A 10 8.97 1.06 15.17
C PRO A 10 8.34 0.82 13.79
N GLY A 11 7.01 0.82 13.71
CA GLY A 11 6.27 0.53 12.48
C GLY A 11 5.71 -0.90 12.37
N THR A 12 5.87 -1.75 13.39
CA THR A 12 5.18 -3.06 13.46
C THR A 12 4.03 -2.97 14.45
N GLY A 13 2.80 -2.94 13.93
CA GLY A 13 1.60 -2.75 14.74
C GLY A 13 1.42 -3.77 15.85
N GLY A 14 1.17 -3.29 17.06
CA GLY A 14 0.61 -4.06 18.17
C GLY A 14 -0.90 -4.22 18.00
N GLY A 15 -1.47 -5.21 18.70
CA GLY A 15 -2.90 -5.45 18.65
C GLY A 15 -3.31 -6.73 19.36
N THR A 16 -4.62 -6.86 19.47
CA THR A 16 -5.28 -8.02 20.01
C THR A 16 -5.42 -9.09 18.93
N LEU A 17 -4.85 -10.28 19.15
CA LEU A 17 -5.08 -11.45 18.32
C LEU A 17 -6.01 -12.44 19.03
N TYR A 18 -6.86 -13.12 18.28
CA TYR A 18 -7.61 -14.27 18.77
C TYR A 18 -7.34 -15.50 17.90
N ALA A 19 -7.39 -16.67 18.53
CA ALA A 19 -7.35 -17.93 17.80
C ALA A 19 -8.71 -18.18 17.13
N SER A 20 -8.73 -18.24 15.80
CA SER A 20 -9.92 -18.56 15.02
C SER A 20 -10.12 -20.07 14.91
N SER A 21 -11.37 -20.51 14.96
CA SER A 21 -11.74 -21.88 14.61
C SER A 21 -11.86 -22.10 13.10
N ASP A 22 -11.85 -21.03 12.31
CA ASP A 22 -11.88 -21.11 10.85
C ASP A 22 -10.51 -21.50 10.31
N THR A 23 -10.39 -22.74 9.86
CA THR A 23 -9.16 -23.30 9.29
C THR A 23 -8.96 -22.98 7.81
N SER A 24 -9.94 -22.32 7.16
CA SER A 24 -9.83 -21.93 5.74
C SER A 24 -9.04 -20.63 5.54
N LEU A 25 -8.83 -19.86 6.61
CA LEU A 25 -8.07 -18.62 6.55
C LEU A 25 -6.60 -18.91 6.19
N ALA A 26 -6.15 -18.29 5.11
CA ALA A 26 -4.76 -18.32 4.66
C ALA A 26 -3.94 -17.26 5.42
N ASP A 27 -2.65 -17.53 5.61
CA ASP A 27 -1.72 -16.53 6.12
C ASP A 27 -1.59 -15.40 5.09
N ASP A 28 -1.84 -14.16 5.53
CA ASP A 28 -1.72 -12.97 4.69
C ASP A 28 -0.58 -12.05 5.17
N GLY A 29 0.09 -12.42 6.28
CA GLY A 29 1.17 -11.66 6.90
C GLY A 29 0.77 -10.29 7.45
N VAL A 30 -0.54 -9.99 7.60
CA VAL A 30 -1.07 -8.70 8.06
C VAL A 30 -2.15 -8.89 9.13
N ARG A 31 -3.24 -9.56 8.77
CA ARG A 31 -4.41 -9.83 9.61
C ARG A 31 -4.44 -11.29 10.08
N VAL A 32 -4.15 -12.24 9.22
CA VAL A 32 -4.18 -13.67 9.52
C VAL A 32 -2.75 -14.21 9.54
N PHE A 33 -2.42 -14.90 10.63
CA PHE A 33 -1.15 -15.59 10.82
C PHE A 33 -1.42 -17.07 11.07
N VAL A 34 -0.80 -17.96 10.30
CA VAL A 34 -0.90 -19.41 10.47
C VAL A 34 0.36 -19.90 11.17
N THR A 35 0.20 -20.35 12.40
CA THR A 35 1.31 -20.92 13.18
C THR A 35 1.71 -22.28 12.65
N SER A 36 2.91 -22.75 13.03
CA SER A 36 3.44 -24.04 12.59
C SER A 36 2.58 -25.25 13.00
N ASP A 37 1.77 -25.12 14.05
CA ASP A 37 0.81 -26.14 14.48
C ASP A 37 -0.56 -26.03 13.77
N GLY A 38 -0.69 -25.10 12.83
CA GLY A 38 -1.91 -24.85 12.07
C GLY A 38 -2.92 -23.97 12.80
N THR A 39 -2.61 -23.38 13.96
CA THR A 39 -3.51 -22.41 14.59
C THR A 39 -3.59 -21.14 13.74
N ARG A 40 -4.79 -20.58 13.59
CA ARG A 40 -5.01 -19.32 12.87
C ARG A 40 -5.16 -18.22 13.90
N LEU A 41 -4.17 -17.34 13.99
CA LEU A 41 -4.23 -16.14 14.80
C LEU A 41 -4.75 -15.00 13.92
N VAL A 42 -5.82 -14.35 14.35
CA VAL A 42 -6.49 -13.31 13.56
C VAL A 42 -6.50 -12.01 14.36
N ARG A 43 -6.09 -10.93 13.70
CA ARG A 43 -6.20 -9.57 14.22
C ARG A 43 -7.63 -9.06 14.09
N GLU A 44 -8.18 -8.54 15.17
CA GLU A 44 -9.48 -7.87 15.12
C GLU A 44 -9.37 -6.56 14.32
N THR A 45 -10.39 -6.28 13.52
CA THR A 45 -10.47 -5.09 12.68
C THR A 45 -11.91 -4.58 12.64
N ASN A 46 -12.06 -3.26 12.50
CA ASN A 46 -13.31 -2.55 12.26
C ASN A 46 -13.66 -2.43 10.76
N GLY A 47 -12.97 -3.15 9.88
CA GLY A 47 -13.09 -3.02 8.42
C GLY A 47 -11.86 -2.45 7.74
N GLU A 48 -10.82 -2.10 8.51
CA GLU A 48 -9.57 -1.50 8.01
C GLU A 48 -8.35 -2.36 8.32
N LEU A 49 -7.41 -2.41 7.38
CA LEU A 49 -6.07 -2.93 7.60
C LEU A 49 -5.07 -1.79 7.44
N TYR A 50 -4.03 -1.76 8.27
CA TYR A 50 -3.10 -0.63 8.35
C TYR A 50 -1.70 -0.98 7.85
N SER A 51 -1.01 -0.02 7.24
CA SER A 51 0.32 -0.21 6.68
C SER A 51 1.37 -0.61 7.70
N SER A 52 1.27 -0.10 8.94
CA SER A 52 2.10 -0.54 10.06
C SER A 52 1.88 -2.02 10.44
N TRP A 53 0.73 -2.61 10.10
CA TRP A 53 0.49 -4.04 10.34
C TRP A 53 1.22 -4.91 9.31
N ALA A 54 1.44 -4.37 8.12
CA ALA A 54 2.23 -5.01 7.05
C ALA A 54 3.74 -4.71 7.15
N GLY A 55 4.15 -3.92 8.14
CA GLY A 55 5.54 -3.56 8.43
C GLY A 55 6.04 -2.29 7.73
N ALA A 56 5.14 -1.41 7.27
CA ALA A 56 5.54 -0.13 6.69
C ALA A 56 6.07 0.83 7.76
N ILE A 57 7.13 1.55 7.42
CA ILE A 57 7.82 2.52 8.27
C ILE A 57 7.82 3.89 7.60
N GLY A 58 7.44 4.91 8.37
CA GLY A 58 7.41 6.30 7.94
C GLY A 58 8.70 7.07 8.23
N ASP A 59 9.82 6.65 7.66
CA ASP A 59 11.16 7.17 7.96
C ASP A 59 11.83 7.93 6.81
N TRP A 60 11.12 8.17 5.70
CA TRP A 60 11.70 8.89 4.57
C TRP A 60 12.03 10.34 4.93
N ASN A 61 13.30 10.71 4.83
CA ASN A 61 13.78 12.05 5.20
C ASN A 61 14.00 12.99 4.01
N GLY A 62 13.61 12.56 2.80
CA GLY A 62 13.87 13.29 1.55
C GLY A 62 15.07 12.77 0.74
N THR A 63 15.93 11.94 1.34
CA THR A 63 17.11 11.37 0.65
C THR A 63 17.31 9.88 0.92
N THR A 64 17.02 9.44 2.14
CA THR A 64 17.13 8.06 2.59
C THR A 64 15.89 7.68 3.39
N GLY A 65 15.64 6.39 3.46
CA GLY A 65 14.56 5.80 4.24
C GLY A 65 14.29 4.39 3.74
N THR A 66 13.27 3.78 4.31
CA THR A 66 12.83 2.44 3.96
C THR A 66 11.97 2.49 2.69
N ASP A 67 12.26 1.59 1.74
CA ASP A 67 11.34 1.33 0.63
C ASP A 67 10.23 0.39 1.11
N ASN A 68 9.03 0.94 1.28
CA ASN A 68 7.89 0.22 1.84
C ASN A 68 7.06 -0.50 0.78
N LYS A 69 7.48 -0.54 -0.49
CA LYS A 69 6.75 -1.19 -1.59
C LYS A 69 6.19 -2.56 -1.20
N ALA A 70 7.04 -3.47 -0.71
CA ALA A 70 6.63 -4.83 -0.38
C ALA A 70 5.63 -4.89 0.79
N ALA A 71 5.72 -3.97 1.75
CA ALA A 71 4.77 -3.88 2.84
C ALA A 71 3.41 -3.38 2.34
N ILE A 72 3.39 -2.36 1.48
CA ILE A 72 2.15 -1.82 0.93
C ILE A 72 1.47 -2.79 -0.04
N GLU A 73 2.22 -3.48 -0.90
CA GLU A 73 1.67 -4.52 -1.77
C GLU A 73 1.07 -5.69 -0.96
N ARG A 74 1.72 -6.09 0.13
CA ARG A 74 1.18 -7.08 1.07
C ARG A 74 -0.12 -6.60 1.72
N LEU A 75 -0.14 -5.37 2.22
CA LEU A 75 -1.33 -4.75 2.81
C LEU A 75 -2.51 -4.76 1.83
N ILE A 76 -2.27 -4.24 0.63
CA ILE A 76 -3.25 -4.15 -0.46
C ILE A 76 -3.78 -5.56 -0.75
N SER A 77 -2.91 -6.56 -0.91
CA SER A 77 -3.31 -7.94 -1.13
C SER A 77 -4.12 -8.55 0.02
N ALA A 78 -3.76 -8.28 1.27
CA ALA A 78 -4.44 -8.80 2.45
C ALA A 78 -5.84 -8.18 2.61
N SER A 79 -6.00 -6.91 2.22
CA SER A 79 -7.28 -6.21 2.28
C SER A 79 -8.30 -6.78 1.30
N GLY A 80 -7.84 -7.08 0.07
CA GLY A 80 -8.74 -7.48 -1.00
C GLY A 80 -9.86 -6.47 -1.24
N ALA A 81 -11.03 -6.95 -1.65
CA ALA A 81 -12.25 -6.15 -1.74
C ALA A 81 -13.05 -6.13 -0.42
N SER A 82 -12.55 -6.78 0.64
CA SER A 82 -13.30 -6.99 1.89
C SER A 82 -12.96 -5.97 2.97
N TYR A 83 -11.77 -5.37 2.89
CA TYR A 83 -11.28 -4.40 3.86
C TYR A 83 -10.73 -3.18 3.13
N ARG A 84 -10.80 -2.03 3.80
CA ARG A 84 -10.10 -0.84 3.34
C ARG A 84 -8.64 -0.91 3.78
N TRP A 85 -7.69 -0.73 2.88
CA TRP A 85 -6.28 -0.58 3.26
C TRP A 85 -5.98 0.87 3.64
N VAL A 86 -5.17 1.07 4.67
CA VAL A 86 -4.91 2.40 5.25
C VAL A 86 -3.41 2.63 5.40
N ILE A 87 -2.90 3.71 4.81
CA ILE A 87 -1.55 4.22 5.09
C ILE A 87 -1.63 5.10 6.35
N ASP A 88 -1.13 4.59 7.46
CA ASP A 88 -1.29 5.15 8.81
C ASP A 88 -0.05 5.89 9.34
N ALA A 89 1.01 5.98 8.54
CA ALA A 89 2.24 6.70 8.87
C ALA A 89 2.52 7.85 7.89
N ASN A 90 3.21 8.88 8.39
CA ASN A 90 3.75 9.96 7.56
C ASN A 90 5.11 9.54 7.00
N ASN A 91 5.48 10.09 5.84
CA ASN A 91 6.78 9.90 5.19
C ASN A 91 7.06 8.43 4.82
N VAL A 92 6.04 7.73 4.33
CA VAL A 92 6.17 6.37 3.83
C VAL A 92 6.75 6.42 2.42
N GLY A 93 8.04 6.12 2.29
CA GLY A 93 8.72 6.03 0.99
C GLY A 93 8.33 4.76 0.24
N VAL A 94 7.99 4.85 -1.05
CA VAL A 94 7.67 3.70 -1.91
C VAL A 94 8.28 3.86 -3.31
N SER A 95 8.93 2.80 -3.83
CA SER A 95 9.50 2.83 -5.18
C SER A 95 8.39 2.83 -6.24
N SER A 96 7.52 1.82 -6.27
CA SER A 96 6.30 1.82 -7.10
C SER A 96 5.41 0.64 -6.77
N ILE A 97 4.14 0.88 -6.54
CA ILE A 97 3.15 -0.15 -6.21
C ILE A 97 2.42 -0.55 -7.49
N VAL A 98 2.40 -1.85 -7.79
CA VAL A 98 1.67 -2.38 -8.95
C VAL A 98 0.39 -3.05 -8.51
N ILE A 99 -0.72 -2.61 -9.09
CA ILE A 99 -2.06 -3.16 -8.89
C ILE A 99 -2.57 -3.57 -10.27
N ASP A 100 -2.87 -4.85 -10.43
CA ASP A 100 -3.40 -5.39 -11.67
C ASP A 100 -4.51 -6.41 -11.39
N ASN A 101 -5.59 -6.34 -12.18
CA ASN A 101 -6.75 -7.25 -12.09
C ASN A 101 -7.40 -7.28 -10.69
N LYS A 102 -7.52 -6.13 -10.04
CA LYS A 102 -8.08 -6.00 -8.68
C LYS A 102 -9.34 -5.14 -8.69
N ASP A 103 -10.53 -5.70 -8.77
CA ASP A 103 -11.75 -4.87 -8.82
C ASP A 103 -12.29 -4.50 -7.43
N ASN A 104 -12.79 -3.27 -7.30
CA ASN A 104 -13.50 -2.72 -6.13
C ASN A 104 -12.68 -2.61 -4.84
N TRP A 105 -11.37 -2.38 -4.96
CA TRP A 105 -10.52 -2.22 -3.76
C TRP A 105 -10.54 -0.76 -3.30
N ASP A 106 -10.53 -0.59 -1.98
CA ASP A 106 -10.67 0.71 -1.31
C ASP A 106 -9.44 1.02 -0.47
N GLY A 107 -8.85 2.18 -0.72
CA GLY A 107 -7.68 2.70 -0.06
C GLY A 107 -7.90 4.04 0.62
N HIS A 108 -7.20 4.23 1.73
CA HIS A 108 -7.16 5.50 2.45
C HIS A 108 -5.74 5.89 2.87
N VAL A 109 -5.35 7.14 2.67
CA VAL A 109 -4.06 7.68 3.14
C VAL A 109 -4.32 8.63 4.31
N ASN A 110 -4.12 8.16 5.55
CA ASN A 110 -4.19 9.02 6.74
C ASN A 110 -2.91 9.85 6.93
N GLY A 111 -1.76 9.27 6.56
CA GLY A 111 -0.46 9.92 6.66
C GLY A 111 0.02 10.47 5.32
N SER A 112 1.18 10.02 4.87
CA SER A 112 1.70 10.40 3.56
C SER A 112 2.53 9.33 2.88
N LEU A 113 2.34 9.21 1.56
CA LEU A 113 3.16 8.40 0.66
C LEU A 113 4.10 9.30 -0.14
N ILE A 114 5.34 8.85 -0.32
CA ILE A 114 6.37 9.58 -1.05
C ILE A 114 6.97 8.66 -2.11
N ASN A 115 6.92 9.07 -3.38
CA ASN A 115 7.58 8.33 -4.44
C ASN A 115 9.10 8.44 -4.30
N ILE A 116 9.78 7.31 -4.13
CA ILE A 116 11.25 7.23 -4.03
C ILE A 116 11.89 6.53 -5.24
N SER A 117 11.13 6.27 -6.30
CA SER A 117 11.67 5.70 -7.53
C SER A 117 12.87 6.50 -8.03
N PRO A 118 13.88 5.82 -8.62
CA PRO A 118 15.08 6.47 -9.13
C PRO A 118 14.75 7.66 -10.03
N LYS A 119 15.34 8.81 -9.71
CA LYS A 119 15.33 9.97 -10.59
C LYS A 119 16.16 9.63 -11.84
N PRO A 120 15.70 9.90 -13.07
CA PRO A 120 16.52 9.72 -14.24
C PRO A 120 17.63 10.76 -14.23
N ALA A 121 18.71 10.45 -14.95
CA ALA A 121 19.69 11.45 -15.29
C ALA A 121 19.03 12.67 -15.98
N PRO A 122 19.55 13.90 -15.78
CA PRO A 122 19.11 15.06 -16.55
C PRO A 122 19.14 14.76 -18.05
N GLY A 123 18.00 14.95 -18.73
CA GLY A 123 17.86 14.68 -20.17
C GLY A 123 17.35 13.29 -20.53
N ALA A 124 17.02 12.43 -19.56
CA ALA A 124 16.30 11.21 -19.86
C ALA A 124 14.91 11.53 -20.42
N VAL A 125 14.66 11.06 -21.64
CA VAL A 125 13.34 11.11 -22.27
C VAL A 125 12.42 10.14 -21.54
N ASP A 126 11.19 10.56 -21.26
CA ASP A 126 10.18 9.67 -20.69
C ASP A 126 9.84 8.55 -21.69
N ARG A 127 10.48 7.38 -21.49
CA ARG A 127 10.37 6.19 -22.34
C ARG A 127 9.67 5.07 -21.57
N LYS A 128 8.52 5.41 -20.97
CA LYS A 128 7.66 4.53 -20.16
C LYS A 128 7.31 3.19 -20.83
N ASP A 129 7.22 3.17 -22.16
CA ASP A 129 6.80 1.98 -22.93
C ASP A 129 7.96 1.22 -23.60
N GLN A 130 9.20 1.73 -23.54
CA GLN A 130 10.33 1.20 -24.32
C GLN A 130 11.54 0.79 -23.47
N ASP A 131 11.82 1.50 -22.37
CA ASP A 131 13.04 1.27 -21.58
C ASP A 131 12.75 0.77 -20.15
N GLY A 132 11.52 0.30 -19.88
CA GLY A 132 11.06 0.01 -18.52
C GLY A 132 11.03 1.28 -17.67
N GLY A 133 10.51 2.36 -18.26
CA GLY A 133 10.65 3.73 -17.79
C GLY A 133 10.06 4.04 -16.41
N VAL A 134 10.00 5.33 -16.16
CA VAL A 134 9.59 5.97 -14.91
C VAL A 134 8.41 5.28 -14.23
N LEU A 135 8.58 4.84 -12.98
CA LEU A 135 7.51 4.15 -12.26
C LEU A 135 6.69 5.16 -11.41
N PRO A 136 5.36 5.23 -11.61
CA PRO A 136 4.47 6.04 -10.79
C PRO A 136 4.42 5.50 -9.35
N THR A 137 3.91 6.28 -8.40
CA THR A 137 3.67 5.77 -7.04
C THR A 137 2.74 4.57 -7.10
N PHE A 138 1.65 4.69 -7.85
CA PHE A 138 0.73 3.61 -8.15
C PHE A 138 0.60 3.41 -9.65
N LYS A 139 0.85 2.17 -10.10
CA LYS A 139 0.48 1.69 -11.43
C LYS A 139 -0.73 0.79 -11.26
N ILE A 140 -1.87 1.18 -11.82
CA ILE A 140 -3.15 0.50 -11.68
C ILE A 140 -3.65 0.13 -13.08
N THR A 141 -3.79 -1.16 -13.34
CA THR A 141 -4.21 -1.69 -14.64
C THR A 141 -5.36 -2.68 -14.49
N ASN A 142 -6.29 -2.70 -15.45
CA ASN A 142 -7.38 -3.69 -15.51
C ASN A 142 -8.15 -3.83 -14.18
N SER A 143 -8.40 -2.72 -13.49
CA SER A 143 -8.90 -2.72 -12.11
C SER A 143 -10.04 -1.71 -11.97
N ASP A 144 -11.27 -2.21 -12.01
CA ASP A 144 -12.48 -1.38 -12.01
C ASP A 144 -12.93 -1.05 -10.59
N GLY A 145 -13.64 0.08 -10.42
CA GLY A 145 -14.29 0.44 -9.16
C GLY A 145 -13.35 0.77 -8.01
N TRP A 146 -12.07 1.07 -8.31
CA TRP A 146 -11.08 1.46 -7.30
C TRP A 146 -11.41 2.80 -6.67
N LYS A 147 -11.13 2.89 -5.35
CA LYS A 147 -11.26 4.14 -4.59
C LYS A 147 -9.98 4.39 -3.81
N LEU A 148 -9.46 5.61 -3.91
CA LEU A 148 -8.33 6.05 -3.10
C LEU A 148 -8.58 7.45 -2.56
N THR A 149 -8.70 7.54 -1.24
CA THR A 149 -9.04 8.76 -0.52
C THR A 149 -7.95 9.13 0.48
N GLY A 150 -7.92 10.37 0.97
CA GLY A 150 -7.08 10.72 2.12
C GLY A 150 -6.26 12.00 1.95
N SER A 151 -5.26 12.14 2.81
CA SER A 151 -4.45 13.34 2.92
C SER A 151 -3.50 13.49 1.74
N PHE A 152 -2.38 12.77 1.71
CA PHE A 152 -1.25 13.27 0.92
C PHE A 152 -0.47 12.19 0.17
N VAL A 153 -0.37 12.35 -1.15
CA VAL A 153 0.55 11.59 -1.99
C VAL A 153 1.54 12.57 -2.64
N ASP A 154 2.78 12.51 -2.15
CA ASP A 154 3.87 13.38 -2.57
C ASP A 154 4.59 12.79 -3.78
N ASN A 155 4.51 13.48 -4.91
CA ASN A 155 5.30 13.15 -6.09
C ASN A 155 6.20 14.31 -6.49
N ARG A 156 6.97 14.83 -5.52
CA ARG A 156 8.05 15.85 -5.65
C ARG A 156 8.95 15.75 -6.89
N TYR A 157 8.87 14.66 -7.66
CA TYR A 157 9.64 14.44 -8.87
C TYR A 157 8.88 13.79 -10.07
N ARG A 158 7.58 13.36 -9.99
CA ARG A 158 6.92 12.40 -10.94
C ARG A 158 5.36 12.40 -11.00
N GLU A 159 4.76 11.47 -11.78
CA GLU A 159 3.31 11.14 -11.79
C GLU A 159 2.91 10.30 -10.57
N ALA A 160 1.85 10.72 -9.88
CA ALA A 160 1.28 10.00 -8.74
C ALA A 160 0.66 8.66 -9.11
N PHE A 161 -0.10 8.67 -10.21
CA PHE A 161 -0.94 7.58 -10.63
C PHE A 161 -0.80 7.38 -12.13
N TYR A 162 -0.58 6.13 -12.52
CA TYR A 162 -0.81 5.64 -13.87
C TYR A 162 -2.01 4.70 -13.83
N VAL A 163 -3.09 5.06 -14.52
CA VAL A 163 -4.34 4.30 -14.54
C VAL A 163 -4.67 3.98 -15.99
N GLU A 164 -4.75 2.69 -16.32
CA GLU A 164 -4.98 2.20 -17.68
C GLU A 164 -5.98 1.03 -17.67
N HIS A 165 -6.94 1.07 -18.59
CA HIS A 165 -8.00 0.05 -18.71
C HIS A 165 -8.82 -0.14 -17.42
N CYS A 166 -9.14 0.97 -16.75
CA CYS A 166 -9.95 0.99 -15.53
C CYS A 166 -11.21 1.82 -15.74
N ASN A 167 -12.34 1.36 -15.19
CA ASN A 167 -13.60 2.08 -15.10
C ASN A 167 -13.91 2.45 -13.66
N ASN A 168 -14.63 3.54 -13.45
CA ASN A 168 -15.14 3.97 -12.12
C ASN A 168 -14.03 4.16 -11.07
N PHE A 169 -12.89 4.73 -11.47
CA PHE A 169 -11.82 5.11 -10.56
C PHE A 169 -12.19 6.40 -9.81
N ASP A 170 -12.22 6.37 -8.48
CA ASP A 170 -12.45 7.52 -7.61
C ASP A 170 -11.17 7.90 -6.87
N LEU A 171 -10.61 9.07 -7.19
CA LEU A 171 -9.44 9.62 -6.54
C LEU A 171 -9.81 10.89 -5.77
N SER A 172 -9.69 10.82 -4.45
CA SER A 172 -9.96 11.94 -3.55
C SER A 172 -8.84 12.07 -2.50
N CYS A 173 -7.61 12.24 -3.00
CA CYS A 173 -6.41 12.57 -2.23
C CYS A 173 -5.82 13.91 -2.67
N ASP A 174 -5.23 14.69 -1.75
CA ASP A 174 -4.39 15.82 -2.17
C ASP A 174 -3.09 15.27 -2.79
N THR A 175 -2.75 15.79 -3.96
CA THR A 175 -1.49 15.50 -4.66
C THR A 175 -0.62 16.76 -4.67
N LEU A 176 0.64 16.65 -4.24
CA LEU A 176 1.64 17.66 -4.62
C LEU A 176 2.27 17.23 -5.95
N GLU A 177 2.26 18.14 -6.92
CA GLU A 177 2.76 17.97 -8.30
C GLU A 177 1.84 17.11 -9.21
N ALA A 178 2.35 16.61 -10.36
CA ALA A 178 1.54 16.06 -11.44
C ALA A 178 0.58 14.95 -10.97
N GLY A 179 -0.71 15.29 -10.89
CA GLY A 179 -1.67 14.58 -10.05
C GLY A 179 -2.27 13.30 -10.64
N LEU A 180 -2.48 13.19 -11.95
CA LEU A 180 -3.12 12.01 -12.54
C LEU A 180 -2.88 11.96 -14.06
N MET A 181 -2.42 10.81 -14.57
CA MET A 181 -2.47 10.48 -16.01
C MET A 181 -3.40 9.27 -16.20
N THR A 182 -4.52 9.49 -16.90
CA THR A 182 -5.46 8.45 -17.32
C THR A 182 -5.30 8.18 -18.81
N ILE A 183 -5.19 6.91 -19.21
CA ILE A 183 -5.10 6.47 -20.62
C ILE A 183 -6.20 5.44 -20.91
#